data_AF-A0A3B4W9J2-F1
#
_entry.id   AF-A0A3B4W9J2-F1
#
_cell.length_a   1.000
_cell.length_b   1.000
_cell.length_c   1.000
_cell.angle_alpha   90.00
_cell.angle_beta   90.00
_cell.angle_gamma   90.00
#
_symmetry.space_group_name_H-M   'P 1'
#
loop_
_entity.id
_entity.type
_entity.pdbx_description
1 polymer ?
#
loop_
_entity_poly.entity_id
_entity_poly.type
_entity_poly.pdbx_seq_one_letter_code
_entity_poly.pdbx_strand_id
1 'polypeptide(L)'
;MAQWDRLRQLPAVYRQQLHELYDRDALPMDVRHYLSVWIEKQEQRAARDHDFAVVLLQVLLENLDIQHSRFVQEESFLLQHNIRRYKQNFQRYLEEPCALASTILWFLEKEKEILQSADLAEQVWALLLTSCSLPTLLQPLGLSLERC
;
A
#
# COMPACT_ATOMS: atom_id res chain seq x y z
N MET A 1 9.29 9.53 -0.73
CA MET A 1 7.89 9.22 -1.15
C MET A 1 7.34 8.19 -0.20
N ALA A 2 6.06 8.27 0.16
CA ALA A 2 5.46 7.26 1.03
C ALA A 2 5.45 5.89 0.32
N GLN A 3 5.57 4.80 1.07
CA GLN A 3 5.41 3.43 0.55
C GLN A 3 4.09 3.30 -0.21
N TRP A 4 3.02 3.90 0.33
CA TRP A 4 1.71 3.96 -0.31
C TRP A 4 1.70 4.59 -1.70
N ASP A 5 2.44 5.68 -1.89
CA ASP A 5 2.49 6.37 -3.18
C ASP A 5 3.11 5.48 -4.26
N ARG A 6 4.15 4.73 -3.88
CA ARG A 6 4.84 3.81 -4.77
C ARG A 6 3.93 2.64 -5.19
N LEU A 7 3.18 2.07 -4.24
CA LEU A 7 2.21 0.99 -4.51
C LEU A 7 1.13 1.41 -5.52
N ARG A 8 0.58 2.62 -5.35
CA ARG A 8 -0.46 3.16 -6.24
C ARG A 8 0.00 3.36 -7.68
N GLN A 9 1.31 3.52 -7.89
CA GLN A 9 1.92 3.73 -9.20
C GLN A 9 2.28 2.40 -9.90
N LEU A 10 2.09 1.26 -9.23
CA LEU A 10 2.43 -0.04 -9.81
C LEU A 10 1.50 -0.43 -10.99
N PRO A 11 1.98 -1.28 -11.91
CA PRO A 11 1.17 -1.89 -12.96
C PRO A 11 -0.08 -2.60 -12.42
N ALA A 12 -1.08 -2.77 -13.30
CA ALA A 12 -2.39 -3.33 -12.93
C ALA A 12 -2.32 -4.69 -12.20
N VAL A 13 -1.39 -5.57 -12.59
CA VAL A 13 -1.20 -6.89 -11.96
C VAL A 13 -0.87 -6.78 -10.46
N TYR A 14 -0.05 -5.82 -10.06
CA TYR A 14 0.32 -5.61 -8.65
C TYR A 14 -0.76 -4.82 -7.88
N ARG A 15 -1.51 -3.94 -8.56
CA ARG A 15 -2.68 -3.29 -7.95
C ARG A 15 -3.77 -4.31 -7.62
N GLN A 16 -3.95 -5.34 -8.43
CA GLN A 16 -4.86 -6.45 -8.11
C GLN A 16 -4.44 -7.18 -6.84
N GLN A 17 -3.14 -7.51 -6.69
CA GLN A 17 -2.60 -8.09 -5.46
C GLN A 17 -2.80 -7.16 -4.25
N LEU A 18 -2.67 -5.85 -4.45
CA LEU A 18 -2.95 -4.87 -3.41
C LEU A 18 -4.43 -4.87 -3.00
N HIS A 19 -5.37 -4.98 -3.94
CA HIS A 19 -6.79 -5.13 -3.62
C HIS A 19 -7.04 -6.40 -2.79
N GLU A 20 -6.52 -7.54 -3.22
CA GLU A 20 -6.66 -8.83 -2.51
C GLU A 20 -6.08 -8.79 -1.08
N LEU A 21 -4.99 -8.04 -0.88
CA LEU A 21 -4.42 -7.82 0.47
C LEU A 21 -5.42 -7.11 1.38
N TYR A 22 -6.10 -6.08 0.86
CA TYR A 22 -7.01 -5.21 1.61
C TYR A 22 -8.45 -5.70 1.70
N ASP A 23 -8.81 -6.80 1.03
CA ASP A 23 -10.09 -7.48 1.20
C ASP A 23 -10.25 -8.07 2.62
N ARG A 24 -9.15 -8.20 3.38
CA ARG A 24 -9.19 -8.53 4.80
C ARG A 24 -9.67 -7.29 5.57
N ASP A 25 -10.87 -7.37 6.16
CA ASP A 25 -11.54 -6.31 6.95
C ASP A 25 -10.79 -5.80 8.23
N ALA A 26 -9.48 -5.98 8.32
CA ALA A 26 -8.66 -5.66 9.49
C ALA A 26 -7.98 -4.28 9.41
N LEU A 27 -7.65 -3.78 8.21
CA LEU A 27 -7.15 -2.42 7.99
C LEU A 27 -7.85 -1.82 6.76
N PRO A 28 -8.81 -0.90 6.92
CA PRO A 28 -9.51 -0.32 5.77
C PRO A 28 -8.55 0.42 4.83
N MET A 29 -8.69 0.22 3.52
CA MET A 29 -7.86 0.87 2.51
C MET A 29 -7.93 2.40 2.58
N ASP A 30 -9.09 2.97 2.92
CA ASP A 30 -9.25 4.41 3.16
C ASP A 30 -8.33 4.90 4.29
N VAL A 31 -8.29 4.18 5.41
CA VAL A 31 -7.46 4.52 6.58
C VAL A 31 -5.99 4.44 6.20
N ARG A 32 -5.59 3.35 5.53
CA ARG A 32 -4.25 3.18 4.97
C ARG A 32 -3.88 4.36 4.06
N HIS A 33 -4.81 4.82 3.23
CA HIS A 33 -4.59 5.88 2.26
C HIS A 33 -4.43 7.25 2.93
N TYR A 34 -5.41 7.67 3.74
CA TYR A 34 -5.44 9.01 4.32
C TYR A 34 -4.37 9.20 5.41
N LEU A 35 -4.01 8.12 6.11
CA LEU A 35 -3.02 8.16 7.18
C LEU A 35 -1.67 7.55 6.77
N SER A 36 -1.40 7.38 5.48
CA SER A 36 -0.20 6.70 4.97
C SER A 36 1.10 7.22 5.58
N VAL A 37 1.29 8.55 5.58
CA VAL A 37 2.49 9.21 6.11
C VAL A 37 2.63 9.00 7.62
N TRP A 38 1.52 8.97 8.37
CA TRP A 38 1.56 8.74 9.81
C TRP A 38 1.83 7.26 10.09
N ILE A 39 1.09 6.34 9.47
CA ILE A 39 1.24 4.88 9.66
C ILE A 39 2.69 4.44 9.39
N GLU A 40 3.29 4.93 8.31
CA GLU A 40 4.64 4.52 7.89
C GLU A 40 5.77 5.06 8.79
N LYS A 41 5.47 6.04 9.66
CA LYS A 41 6.44 6.60 10.63
C LYS A 41 6.44 5.87 11.97
N GLN A 42 5.53 4.94 12.19
CA GLN A 42 5.40 4.27 13.48
C GLN A 42 6.48 3.22 13.70
N GLU A 43 6.90 3.05 14.96
CA GLU A 43 7.91 2.06 15.33
C GLU A 43 7.30 0.66 15.51
N GLN A 44 8.01 -0.37 15.02
CA GLN A 44 7.59 -1.77 15.12
C GLN A 44 7.42 -2.26 16.56
N ARG A 45 8.04 -1.58 17.54
CA ARG A 45 7.94 -1.95 18.96
C ARG A 45 6.50 -1.93 19.48
N ALA A 46 5.59 -1.19 18.84
CA ALA A 46 4.16 -1.17 19.17
C ALA A 46 3.49 -2.55 19.08
N ALA A 47 4.06 -3.50 18.33
CA ALA A 47 3.55 -4.87 18.30
C ALA A 47 3.82 -5.65 19.60
N ARG A 48 4.70 -5.16 20.48
CA ARG A 48 5.17 -5.87 21.70
C ARG A 48 5.10 -5.02 22.97
N ASP A 49 5.06 -3.71 22.83
CA ASP A 49 4.99 -2.74 23.92
C ASP A 49 3.55 -2.22 24.04
N HIS A 50 2.82 -2.70 25.06
CA HIS A 50 1.40 -2.41 25.25
C HIS A 50 1.13 -0.93 25.50
N ASP A 51 1.88 -0.29 26.40
CA ASP A 51 1.67 1.11 26.75
C ASP A 51 1.93 2.01 25.55
N PHE A 52 2.98 1.71 24.79
CA PHE A 52 3.25 2.42 23.54
C PHE A 52 2.16 2.17 22.49
N ALA A 53 1.64 0.95 22.37
CA ALA A 53 0.55 0.62 21.47
C ALA A 53 -0.76 1.35 21.84
N VAL A 54 -1.06 1.50 23.13
CA VAL A 54 -2.21 2.29 23.62
C VAL A 54 -2.08 3.74 23.14
N VAL A 55 -0.91 4.36 23.30
CA VAL A 55 -0.66 5.73 22.85
C VAL A 55 -0.85 5.83 21.33
N LEU A 56 -0.30 4.91 20.54
CA LEU A 56 -0.47 4.95 19.08
C LEU A 56 -1.92 4.71 18.65
N LEU A 57 -2.67 3.86 19.35
CA LEU A 57 -4.10 3.67 19.09
C LEU A 57 -4.88 4.95 19.38
N GLN A 58 -4.59 5.66 20.47
CA GLN A 58 -5.22 6.95 20.75
C GLN A 58 -4.94 7.97 19.65
N VAL A 59 -3.67 8.10 19.24
CA VAL A 59 -3.28 9.01 18.14
C VAL A 59 -3.92 8.60 16.81
N LEU A 60 -4.08 7.30 16.53
CA LEU A 60 -4.82 6.82 15.36
C LEU A 60 -6.28 7.31 15.39
N LEU A 61 -6.96 7.17 16.52
CA LEU A 61 -8.35 7.61 16.68
C LEU A 61 -8.51 9.13 16.54
N GLU A 62 -7.56 9.91 17.08
CA GLU A 62 -7.51 11.36 16.90
C GLU A 62 -7.28 11.76 15.44
N ASN A 63 -6.38 11.08 14.74
CA ASN A 63 -6.16 11.30 13.31
C ASN A 63 -7.43 11.02 12.49
N LEU A 64 -8.24 10.02 12.88
CA LEU A 64 -9.53 9.77 12.25
C LEU A 64 -10.54 10.89 12.53
N ASP A 65 -10.54 11.50 13.73
CA ASP A 65 -11.38 12.67 14.02
C ASP A 65 -10.99 13.89 13.16
N ILE A 66 -9.69 14.08 12.93
CA ILE A 66 -9.18 15.13 12.03
C ILE A 66 -9.67 14.87 10.60
N GLN A 67 -9.54 13.65 10.08
CA GLN A 67 -10.05 13.31 8.74
C GLN A 67 -11.57 13.46 8.65
N HIS A 68 -12.31 13.04 9.69
CA HIS A 68 -13.76 13.23 9.75
C HIS A 68 -14.13 14.72 9.65
N SER A 69 -13.48 15.57 10.45
CA SER A 69 -13.72 17.02 10.44
C SER A 69 -13.43 17.64 9.08
N ARG A 70 -12.37 17.19 8.40
CA ARG A 70 -12.07 17.57 7.02
C ARG A 70 -13.20 17.16 6.06
N PHE A 71 -13.68 15.92 6.11
CA PHE A 71 -14.75 15.46 5.23
C PHE A 71 -16.11 16.12 5.51
N VAL A 72 -16.35 16.60 6.73
CA VAL A 72 -17.50 17.45 7.05
C VAL A 72 -17.41 18.78 6.28
N GLN A 73 -16.24 19.43 6.28
CA GLN A 73 -16.02 20.68 5.56
C GLN A 73 -16.09 20.49 4.03
N GLU A 74 -15.61 19.36 3.53
CA GLU A 74 -15.68 18.99 2.11
C GLU A 74 -17.08 18.51 1.68
N GLU A 75 -18.07 18.48 2.58
CA GLU A 75 -19.44 17.97 2.35
C GLU A 75 -19.50 16.52 1.81
N SER A 76 -18.46 15.72 2.08
CA SER A 76 -18.35 14.35 1.57
C SER A 76 -19.08 13.34 2.46
N PHE A 77 -20.41 13.26 2.28
CA PHE A 77 -21.30 12.43 3.11
C PHE A 77 -20.82 10.97 3.27
N LEU A 78 -20.43 10.31 2.17
CA LEU A 78 -20.00 8.91 2.21
C LEU A 78 -18.69 8.74 3.01
N LEU A 79 -17.72 9.63 2.80
CA LEU A 79 -16.43 9.54 3.50
C LEU A 79 -16.58 9.86 5.00
N GLN A 80 -17.44 10.81 5.37
CA GLN A 80 -17.79 11.07 6.78
C GLN A 80 -18.33 9.80 7.46
N HIS A 81 -19.29 9.12 6.82
CA HIS A 81 -19.87 7.88 7.33
C HIS A 81 -18.80 6.79 7.49
N ASN A 82 -17.95 6.60 6.48
CA ASN A 82 -16.89 5.59 6.48
C ASN A 82 -15.90 5.83 7.63
N ILE A 83 -15.37 7.05 7.78
CA ILE A 83 -14.42 7.36 8.85
C ILE A 83 -15.03 7.13 10.24
N ARG A 84 -16.30 7.53 10.44
CA ARG A 84 -17.01 7.28 11.70
C ARG A 84 -17.09 5.78 12.01
N ARG A 85 -17.42 4.96 11.01
CA ARG A 85 -17.47 3.49 11.14
C ARG A 85 -16.10 2.89 11.43
N TYR A 86 -15.05 3.33 10.74
CA TYR A 86 -13.69 2.82 10.95
C TYR A 86 -13.18 3.14 12.36
N LYS A 87 -13.44 4.34 12.86
CA LYS A 87 -13.10 4.72 14.24
C LYS A 87 -13.75 3.76 15.25
N GLN A 88 -15.03 3.46 15.09
CA GLN A 88 -15.75 2.50 15.95
C GLN A 88 -15.18 1.09 15.88
N ASN A 89 -14.75 0.65 14.69
CA ASN A 89 -14.10 -0.66 14.55
C ASN A 89 -12.75 -0.71 15.27
N PHE A 90 -11.93 0.35 15.19
CA PHE A 90 -10.63 0.37 15.87
C PHE A 90 -10.75 0.45 17.39
N GLN A 91 -11.84 1.02 17.93
CA GLN A 91 -12.09 1.03 19.38
C GLN A 91 -12.18 -0.39 19.99
N ARG A 92 -12.43 -1.43 19.18
CA ARG A 92 -12.42 -2.82 19.66
C ARG A 92 -11.02 -3.30 20.09
N TYR A 93 -9.96 -2.63 19.63
CA TYR A 93 -8.58 -2.94 20.00
C TYR A 93 -8.11 -2.21 21.26
N LEU A 94 -8.99 -1.52 21.99
CA LEU A 94 -8.60 -0.86 23.24
C LEU A 94 -8.04 -1.84 24.29
N GLU A 95 -8.56 -3.06 24.33
CA GLU A 95 -8.08 -4.13 25.22
C GLU A 95 -6.82 -4.83 24.66
N GLU A 96 -6.66 -4.87 23.33
CA GLU A 96 -5.55 -5.56 22.64
C GLU A 96 -4.85 -4.67 21.58
N PRO A 97 -4.25 -3.53 21.98
CA PRO A 97 -3.69 -2.56 21.04
C PRO A 97 -2.46 -3.11 20.28
N CYS A 98 -1.69 -4.00 20.93
CA CYS A 98 -0.58 -4.70 20.28
C CYS A 98 -1.04 -5.58 19.11
N ALA A 99 -2.26 -6.14 19.16
CA ALA A 99 -2.81 -6.94 18.08
C ALA A 99 -3.10 -6.08 16.84
N LEU A 100 -3.62 -4.87 17.04
CA LEU A 100 -3.78 -3.90 15.96
C LEU A 100 -2.42 -3.48 15.38
N ALA A 101 -1.46 -3.13 16.24
CA ALA A 101 -0.13 -2.75 15.79
C ALA A 101 0.55 -3.87 14.98
N SER A 102 0.42 -5.12 15.44
CA SER A 102 0.91 -6.30 14.72
C SER A 102 0.23 -6.48 13.37
N THR A 103 -1.08 -6.26 13.31
CA THR A 103 -1.87 -6.32 12.07
C THR A 103 -1.38 -5.28 11.07
N ILE A 104 -1.29 -4.01 11.49
CA ILE A 104 -0.81 -2.92 10.63
C ILE A 104 0.61 -3.21 10.13
N LEU A 105 1.50 -3.67 11.01
CA LEU A 105 2.86 -4.06 10.64
C LEU A 105 2.86 -5.15 9.57
N TRP A 106 2.04 -6.19 9.73
CA TRP A 106 1.89 -7.26 8.75
C TRP A 106 1.43 -6.73 7.39
N PHE A 107 0.46 -5.81 7.34
CA PHE A 107 0.05 -5.16 6.08
C PHE A 107 1.21 -4.42 5.42
N LEU A 108 1.99 -3.64 6.18
CA LEU A 108 3.15 -2.91 5.67
C LEU A 108 4.25 -3.84 5.15
N GLU A 109 4.42 -5.02 5.76
CA GLU A 109 5.35 -6.04 5.29
C GLU A 109 4.87 -6.68 3.98
N LYS A 110 3.57 -7.02 3.88
CA LYS A 110 2.98 -7.55 2.65
C LYS A 110 3.02 -6.57 1.48
N GLU A 111 2.82 -5.30 1.76
CA GLU A 111 3.05 -4.24 0.78
C GLU A 111 4.50 -4.19 0.27
N LYS A 112 5.49 -4.39 1.16
CA LYS A 112 6.90 -4.45 0.75
C LYS A 112 7.19 -5.67 -0.12
N GLU A 113 6.56 -6.81 0.16
CA GLU A 113 6.67 -8.01 -0.69
C GLU A 113 6.14 -7.73 -2.11
N ILE A 114 5.00 -7.03 -2.23
CA ILE A 114 4.44 -6.62 -3.52
C ILE A 114 5.42 -5.69 -4.27
N LEU A 115 5.97 -4.69 -3.58
CA LEU A 115 6.96 -3.78 -4.16
C LEU A 115 8.23 -4.51 -4.64
N GLN A 116 8.76 -5.41 -3.83
CA GLN A 116 9.93 -6.22 -4.17
C GLN A 116 9.66 -7.10 -5.39
N SER A 117 8.47 -7.70 -5.49
CA SER A 117 8.07 -8.49 -6.65
C SER A 117 8.02 -7.65 -7.93
N ALA A 118 7.50 -6.42 -7.84
CA ALA A 118 7.49 -5.48 -8.97
C ALA A 118 8.90 -5.08 -9.39
N ASP A 119 9.76 -4.73 -8.43
CA ASP A 119 11.15 -4.33 -8.68
C ASP A 119 11.95 -5.46 -9.33
N LEU A 120 11.72 -6.72 -8.91
CA LEU A 120 12.37 -7.89 -9.51
C LEU A 120 11.90 -8.15 -10.94
N ALA A 121 10.60 -8.03 -11.21
CA ALA A 121 10.07 -8.22 -12.56
C ALA A 121 10.62 -7.17 -13.54
N GLU A 122 10.75 -5.91 -13.10
CA GLU A 122 11.36 -4.84 -13.88
C GLU A 122 12.84 -5.14 -14.17
N GLN A 123 13.61 -5.58 -13.17
CA GLN A 123 15.02 -5.96 -13.34
C GLN A 123 15.19 -7.12 -14.32
N VAL A 124 14.37 -8.17 -14.20
CA VAL A 124 14.41 -9.32 -15.13
C VAL A 124 14.09 -8.86 -16.55
N TRP A 125 13.07 -8.01 -16.73
CA TRP A 125 12.73 -7.48 -18.03
C TRP A 125 13.87 -6.64 -18.64
N ALA A 126 14.51 -5.79 -17.84
CA ALA A 126 15.68 -5.01 -18.27
C ALA A 126 16.87 -5.90 -18.67
N LEU A 127 17.13 -6.99 -17.93
CA LEU A 127 18.19 -7.96 -18.27
C LEU A 127 17.87 -8.74 -19.56
N LEU A 128 16.61 -9.11 -19.79
CA LEU A 128 16.19 -9.76 -21.03
C LEU A 128 16.34 -8.85 -22.25
N LEU A 129 16.04 -7.56 -22.11
CA LEU A 129 16.24 -6.57 -23.16
C LEU A 129 17.73 -6.32 -23.47
N THR A 130 18.59 -6.33 -22.45
CA THR A 130 20.04 -6.11 -22.62
C THR A 130 20.79 -7.36 -23.11
N SER A 131 20.31 -8.56 -22.76
CA SER A 131 20.82 -9.84 -23.29
C SER A 131 20.30 -10.17 -24.69
N CYS A 132 19.18 -9.58 -25.13
CA CYS A 132 18.76 -9.56 -26.53
C CYS A 132 19.58 -8.55 -27.36
N SER A 133 20.90 -8.77 -27.42
CA SER A 133 21.71 -8.44 -28.58
C SER A 133 22.02 -9.73 -29.33
N LEU A 134 20.98 -10.44 -29.79
CA LEU A 134 21.13 -11.50 -30.78
C LEU A 134 20.80 -10.90 -32.16
N PRO A 135 21.73 -11.03 -33.13
CA PRO A 135 21.55 -10.51 -34.47
C PRO A 135 20.41 -11.27 -35.15
N THR A 136 19.55 -10.51 -35.82
CA THR A 136 18.85 -10.89 -37.05
C THR A 136 18.60 -12.39 -37.24
N LEU A 137 17.52 -12.91 -36.65
CA LEU A 137 16.93 -14.17 -37.07
C LEU A 137 15.43 -14.03 -37.29
N LEU A 138 15.08 -12.96 -38.01
CA LEU A 138 13.82 -12.83 -38.74
C LEU A 138 14.14 -12.41 -40.18
N GLN A 139 14.57 -13.39 -40.97
CA GLN A 139 14.20 -13.45 -42.39
C GLN A 139 13.78 -14.89 -42.69
N PRO A 140 12.61 -15.06 -43.31
CA PRO A 140 12.59 -14.89 -44.76
C PRO A 140 11.37 -14.09 -45.21
N LEU A 141 11.53 -12.78 -45.31
CA LEU A 141 10.81 -12.02 -46.31
C LEU A 141 11.88 -11.36 -47.17
N GLY A 142 12.09 -11.97 -48.34
CA GLY A 142 13.02 -11.49 -49.36
C GLY A 142 12.57 -10.14 -49.90
N LEU A 143 12.97 -9.08 -49.22
CA LEU A 143 12.91 -7.74 -49.73
C LEU A 143 14.29 -7.13 -49.57
N SER A 144 15.01 -7.08 -50.70
CA SER A 144 16.19 -6.25 -50.87
C SER A 144 15.82 -4.81 -50.55
N LEU A 145 16.40 -4.25 -49.50
CA LEU A 145 16.51 -2.80 -49.40
C LEU A 145 17.93 -2.41 -49.80
N GLU A 146 18.00 -1.83 -50.99
CA GLU A 146 19.16 -1.12 -51.48
C GLU A 146 19.52 0.05 -50.56
N ARG A 147 20.82 0.30 -50.55
CA ARG A 147 21.57 1.32 -49.82
C ARG A 147 20.97 2.72 -49.96
N CYS A 148 20.96 3.45 -48.85
CA CYS A 148 21.42 4.84 -48.76
C CYS A 148 22.18 5.00 -47.44
#